data_AF-A0A534ZZM8-F1
#
_entry.id   AF-A0A534ZZM8-F1
#
_cell.length_a   1.000
_cell.length_b   1.000
_cell.length_c   1.000
_cell.angle_alpha   90.00
_cell.angle_beta   90.00
_cell.angle_gamma   90.00
#
_symmetry.space_group_name_H-M   'P 1'
#
loop_
_entity.id
_entity.type
_entity.pdbx_description
1 polymer ?
#
loop_
_entity_poly.entity_id
_entity_poly.type
_entity_poly.pdbx_seq_one_letter_code
_entity_poly.pdbx_strand_id
1 'polypeptide(L)'
;MRGALQRRQRRIGRVQPNQRAAQENPAREHPRVRTEVARTRHVLGAGREPGVSTSLSDFRPHTRTILSAHDGLRRGKGGPSYYSRHPCGVLPAGVRSLVRMLEGTAPTERRMTEEEFVAWCDEDTNAEWVDGLVIVKEPVSGEHDQIAWWLRTLLQHYVEHRGLGLVSGPQFCVRLPRRPSRREPDVVFVVAARRDVVRPNHVEGPPDLVIEVVSPDSQSRDRREKYLEYEAADVAEYWIADPLSRKLEAYTLLDGRYTPIAEREGRIASLVVPGWYVRPAWLWGEPRTSVLDALAELIRG
;
A
#
# COMPACT_ATOMS: atom_id res chain seq x y z
N MET A 1 -38.90 1.40 -77.16
CA MET A 1 -37.53 1.96 -77.29
C MET A 1 -36.65 1.23 -76.28
N ARG A 2 -35.99 0.13 -76.71
CA ARG A 2 -34.57 0.02 -77.13
C ARG A 2 -33.56 0.16 -75.98
N GLY A 3 -32.82 -0.93 -75.70
CA GLY A 3 -31.64 -1.03 -74.83
C GLY A 3 -31.61 -2.33 -74.03
N ALA A 4 -31.37 -3.50 -74.65
CA ALA A 4 -30.06 -4.16 -74.88
C ALA A 4 -29.51 -4.90 -73.63
N LEU A 5 -29.56 -6.24 -73.62
CA LEU A 5 -28.42 -7.20 -73.77
C LEU A 5 -27.38 -7.09 -72.62
N GLN A 6 -26.91 -8.16 -71.95
CA GLN A 6 -26.49 -9.45 -72.48
C GLN A 6 -26.23 -10.48 -71.36
N ARG A 7 -26.47 -11.76 -71.68
CA ARG A 7 -26.16 -12.96 -70.88
C ARG A 7 -24.72 -13.46 -71.11
N ARG A 8 -24.27 -14.34 -70.19
CA ARG A 8 -23.31 -15.48 -70.26
C ARG A 8 -22.01 -15.24 -69.47
N GLN A 9 -21.82 -15.92 -68.33
CA GLN A 9 -21.29 -17.29 -68.14
C GLN A 9 -19.85 -17.48 -68.66
N ARG A 10 -18.89 -17.75 -67.74
CA ARG A 10 -18.08 -19.01 -67.69
C ARG A 10 -17.02 -19.04 -66.56
N ARG A 11 -16.95 -20.22 -65.92
CA ARG A 11 -15.80 -20.99 -65.36
C ARG A 11 -14.96 -20.35 -64.23
N ILE A 12 -15.12 -20.82 -62.98
CA ILE A 12 -14.51 -22.04 -62.36
C ILE A 12 -12.97 -22.00 -62.37
N GLY A 13 -12.40 -21.61 -61.22
CA GLY A 13 -11.05 -21.95 -60.79
C GLY A 13 -11.13 -22.58 -59.39
N ARG A 14 -10.99 -23.90 -59.33
CA ARG A 14 -10.79 -24.69 -58.10
C ARG A 14 -9.47 -24.27 -57.45
N VAL A 15 -9.50 -23.86 -56.19
CA VAL A 15 -8.30 -23.84 -55.34
C VAL A 15 -8.27 -25.16 -54.57
N GLN A 16 -7.26 -25.98 -54.85
CA GLN A 16 -6.98 -27.22 -54.11
C GLN A 16 -6.33 -26.88 -52.76
N PRO A 17 -6.66 -27.60 -51.68
CA PRO A 17 -5.91 -27.54 -50.43
C PRO A 17 -4.59 -28.30 -50.61
N ASN A 18 -3.47 -27.61 -50.38
CA ASN A 18 -2.15 -28.21 -50.49
C ASN A 18 -1.83 -28.99 -49.20
N GLN A 19 -1.87 -30.32 -49.29
CA GLN A 19 -1.25 -31.23 -48.33
C GLN A 19 0.24 -31.33 -48.64
N ARG A 20 1.10 -31.03 -47.66
CA ARG A 20 2.46 -31.56 -47.48
C ARG A 20 2.85 -31.23 -46.04
N ALA A 21 2.75 -32.22 -45.15
CA ALA A 21 3.80 -33.19 -44.85
C ALA A 21 4.48 -32.78 -43.54
N ALA A 22 4.08 -33.47 -42.48
CA ALA A 22 4.74 -33.49 -41.20
C ALA A 22 6.22 -33.87 -41.38
N GLN A 23 7.10 -33.03 -40.88
CA GLN A 23 8.45 -33.42 -40.51
C GLN A 23 8.54 -33.24 -39.01
N GLU A 24 8.40 -34.36 -38.31
CA GLU A 24 8.85 -34.56 -36.95
C GLU A 24 10.33 -34.17 -36.87
N ASN A 25 10.67 -33.28 -35.93
CA ASN A 25 12.06 -32.99 -35.60
C ASN A 25 12.26 -33.35 -34.11
N PRO A 26 13.28 -34.15 -33.74
CA PRO A 26 13.32 -34.87 -32.49
C PRO A 26 13.58 -33.96 -31.28
N ALA A 27 13.14 -34.47 -30.13
CA ALA A 27 13.42 -33.97 -28.80
C ALA A 27 14.85 -33.42 -28.64
N ARG A 28 14.95 -32.15 -28.28
CA ARG A 28 16.13 -31.63 -27.59
C ARG A 28 16.02 -32.05 -26.12
N GLU A 29 16.67 -33.16 -25.80
CA GLU A 29 17.04 -33.51 -24.44
C GLU A 29 17.96 -32.41 -23.89
N HIS A 30 17.46 -31.63 -22.94
CA HIS A 30 18.30 -30.79 -22.10
C HIS A 30 18.71 -31.57 -20.84
N PRO A 31 19.96 -31.42 -20.39
CA PRO A 31 20.63 -32.37 -19.49
C PRO A 31 20.00 -32.38 -18.10
N ARG A 32 19.83 -33.61 -17.58
CA ARG A 32 19.48 -33.92 -16.19
C ARG A 32 20.45 -33.21 -15.24
N VAL A 33 19.97 -32.20 -14.54
CA VAL A 33 20.68 -31.63 -13.38
C VAL A 33 20.66 -32.68 -12.29
N ARG A 34 21.82 -33.30 -12.05
CA ARG A 34 22.04 -34.19 -10.91
C ARG A 34 21.85 -33.41 -9.62
N THR A 35 20.95 -33.90 -8.79
CA THR A 35 20.81 -33.54 -7.39
C THR A 35 22.07 -33.96 -6.66
N GLU A 36 22.93 -33.00 -6.30
CA GLU A 36 24.04 -33.25 -5.38
C GLU A 36 23.57 -32.89 -3.97
N VAL A 37 23.29 -33.94 -3.20
CA VAL A 37 22.97 -33.86 -1.77
C VAL A 37 24.28 -33.59 -1.04
N ALA A 38 24.53 -32.31 -0.70
CA ALA A 38 25.60 -31.96 0.21
C ALA A 38 25.23 -32.44 1.63
N ARG A 39 25.84 -33.56 2.03
CA ARG A 39 25.84 -34.07 3.40
C ARG A 39 26.71 -33.17 4.26
N THR A 40 26.11 -32.26 5.03
CA THR A 40 26.83 -31.60 6.13
C THR A 40 26.86 -32.54 7.32
N ARG A 41 28.03 -33.12 7.60
CA ARG A 41 28.31 -33.91 8.80
C ARG A 41 28.15 -33.04 10.05
N HIS A 42 27.42 -33.57 11.03
CA HIS A 42 27.53 -33.20 12.43
C HIS A 42 28.98 -33.36 12.90
N VAL A 43 29.51 -32.33 13.56
CA VAL A 43 30.58 -32.48 14.53
C VAL A 43 30.00 -32.07 15.88
N LEU A 44 29.77 -33.09 16.71
CA LEU A 44 29.59 -32.96 18.15
C LEU A 44 30.96 -32.64 18.75
N GLY A 45 31.04 -31.57 19.52
CA GLY A 45 32.22 -31.22 20.32
C GLY A 45 31.76 -30.57 21.62
N ALA A 46 31.65 -31.38 22.66
CA ALA A 46 31.37 -30.98 24.03
C ALA A 46 32.56 -30.22 24.64
N GLY A 47 32.28 -29.19 25.44
CA GLY A 47 33.27 -28.50 26.28
C GLY A 47 32.60 -27.56 27.27
N ARG A 48 32.61 -27.93 28.54
CA ARG A 48 32.11 -27.19 29.72
C ARG A 48 32.95 -25.94 30.04
N GLU A 49 32.25 -24.83 30.37
CA GLU A 49 32.32 -23.98 31.59
C GLU A 49 33.66 -23.87 32.37
N PRO A 50 34.03 -22.68 32.91
CA PRO A 50 33.25 -22.07 34.00
C PRO A 50 33.10 -20.53 34.02
N GLY A 51 31.87 -20.10 34.32
CA GLY A 51 31.49 -19.27 35.47
C GLY A 51 32.19 -17.94 35.74
N VAL A 52 31.44 -16.84 35.59
CA VAL A 52 31.43 -15.72 36.55
C VAL A 52 30.01 -15.20 36.70
N SER A 53 29.51 -15.27 37.94
CA SER A 53 28.26 -14.69 38.40
C SER A 53 28.53 -13.25 38.87
N THR A 54 27.70 -12.29 38.47
CA THR A 54 27.46 -11.08 39.26
C THR A 54 25.99 -10.67 39.16
N SER A 55 25.42 -10.44 40.33
CA SER A 55 24.01 -10.18 40.61
C SER A 55 23.78 -8.69 40.86
N LEU A 56 22.62 -8.23 40.38
CA LEU A 56 21.72 -7.15 40.85
C LEU A 56 22.23 -5.80 41.38
N SER A 57 21.34 -4.84 41.11
CA SER A 57 21.07 -3.56 41.77
C SER A 57 22.01 -2.42 41.42
N ASP A 58 21.53 -1.51 40.57
CA ASP A 58 21.44 -0.08 40.90
C ASP A 58 20.91 0.72 39.69
N PHE A 59 19.59 0.90 39.60
CA PHE A 59 19.01 2.06 38.92
C PHE A 59 17.64 2.36 39.53
N ARG A 60 17.59 3.34 40.43
CA ARG A 60 16.34 3.97 40.89
C ARG A 60 16.26 5.42 40.38
N PRO A 61 15.05 5.88 40.03
CA PRO A 61 14.81 7.16 39.39
C PRO A 61 14.86 8.33 40.39
N HIS A 62 15.28 9.50 39.91
CA HIS A 62 15.17 10.75 40.66
C HIS A 62 13.73 11.28 40.61
N THR A 63 12.93 10.97 41.63
CA THR A 63 11.76 11.77 42.01
C THR A 63 12.14 12.67 43.17
N ARG A 64 12.06 14.00 42.97
CA ARG A 64 12.22 14.98 44.05
C ARG A 64 10.86 15.53 44.41
N THR A 65 10.24 14.93 45.43
CA THR A 65 9.14 15.52 46.19
C THR A 65 9.73 16.47 47.23
N ILE A 66 9.27 17.71 47.27
CA ILE A 66 9.40 18.57 48.46
C ILE A 66 8.01 18.68 49.10
N LEU A 67 7.98 18.34 50.38
CA LEU A 67 6.85 18.29 51.30
C LEU A 67 6.61 19.66 51.95
N SER A 68 5.33 19.91 52.26
CA SER A 68 4.82 20.70 53.42
C SER A 68 4.95 22.24 53.32
N ALA A 69 4.07 23.10 53.85
CA ALA A 69 3.10 22.97 54.93
C ALA A 69 2.06 24.13 54.93
N HIS A 70 0.95 23.88 55.62
CA HIS A 70 0.07 24.80 56.40
C HIS A 70 -0.87 25.83 55.76
N ASP A 71 -2.17 25.61 56.04
CA ASP A 71 -3.16 26.50 56.67
C ASP A 71 -3.23 28.00 56.32
N GLY A 72 -4.44 28.45 55.98
CA GLY A 72 -4.82 29.84 56.17
C GLY A 72 -6.02 30.30 55.35
N LEU A 73 -7.23 30.10 55.88
CA LEU A 73 -8.40 30.91 55.48
C LEU A 73 -8.11 32.40 55.73
N ARG A 74 -8.23 33.25 54.70
CA ARG A 74 -8.70 34.65 54.84
C ARG A 74 -9.12 35.25 53.48
N ARG A 75 -10.26 35.93 53.53
CA ARG A 75 -10.87 36.73 52.45
C ARG A 75 -10.07 38.01 52.19
N GLY A 76 -10.05 38.47 50.94
CA GLY A 76 -10.11 39.92 50.64
C GLY A 76 -9.13 40.48 49.62
N LYS A 77 -9.70 40.83 48.45
CA LYS A 77 -9.40 42.00 47.57
C LYS A 77 -8.07 42.07 46.80
N GLY A 78 -8.21 42.06 45.47
CA GLY A 78 -7.46 42.91 44.53
C GLY A 78 -6.24 42.27 43.86
N GLY A 79 -6.40 41.84 42.61
CA GLY A 79 -5.28 41.44 41.73
C GLY A 79 -5.76 41.22 40.30
N PRO A 80 -4.95 41.58 39.28
CA PRO A 80 -5.44 41.93 37.95
C PRO A 80 -5.87 40.73 37.10
N SER A 81 -6.90 40.99 36.29
CA SER A 81 -7.46 40.12 35.26
C SER A 81 -6.38 39.66 34.26
N TYR A 82 -5.94 38.41 34.39
CA TYR A 82 -5.18 37.70 33.37
C TYR A 82 -6.14 37.02 32.37
N TYR A 83 -6.84 37.82 31.55
CA TYR A 83 -7.23 37.33 30.24
C TYR A 83 -5.98 37.31 29.35
N SER A 84 -5.21 36.22 29.42
CA SER A 84 -4.24 35.93 28.38
C SER A 84 -4.99 35.48 27.14
N ARG A 85 -5.01 36.36 26.14
CA ARG A 85 -5.49 36.09 24.79
C ARG A 85 -4.67 34.94 24.23
N HIS A 86 -5.26 33.75 24.09
CA HIS A 86 -4.73 32.77 23.16
C HIS A 86 -4.85 33.35 21.75
N PRO A 87 -3.79 33.33 20.92
CA PRO A 87 -3.97 33.53 19.49
C PRO A 87 -4.70 32.28 18.96
N CYS A 88 -6.03 32.36 18.93
CA CYS A 88 -6.88 31.45 18.18
C CYS A 88 -6.61 31.72 16.69
N GLY A 89 -5.61 31.04 16.12
CA GLY A 89 -5.17 31.27 14.74
C GLY A 89 -5.22 30.02 13.85
N VAL A 90 -5.61 28.86 14.38
CA VAL A 90 -5.72 27.64 13.57
C VAL A 90 -7.20 27.31 13.39
N LEU A 91 -7.75 27.75 12.26
CA LEU A 91 -9.10 27.38 11.85
C LEU A 91 -9.21 25.85 11.69
N PRO A 92 -10.30 25.21 12.12
CA PRO A 92 -10.58 23.81 11.81
C PRO A 92 -10.51 23.56 10.29
N ALA A 93 -10.14 22.35 9.86
CA ALA A 93 -9.94 22.03 8.43
C ALA A 93 -11.15 22.42 7.54
N GLY A 94 -12.37 22.17 8.03
CA GLY A 94 -13.60 22.57 7.33
C GLY A 94 -13.80 24.09 7.21
N VAL A 95 -13.23 24.89 8.12
CA VAL A 95 -13.29 26.35 8.07
C VAL A 95 -12.21 26.93 7.17
N ARG A 96 -11.03 26.28 7.04
CA ARG A 96 -10.02 26.66 6.03
C ARG A 96 -10.52 26.47 4.61
N SER A 97 -11.24 25.37 4.35
CA SER A 97 -11.90 25.13 3.07
C SER A 97 -12.92 26.22 2.75
N LEU A 98 -13.72 26.63 3.75
CA LEU A 98 -14.68 27.74 3.62
C LEU A 98 -13.99 29.09 3.38
N VAL A 99 -12.88 29.37 4.05
CA VAL A 99 -12.09 30.60 3.86
C VAL A 99 -11.50 30.66 2.45
N ARG A 100 -10.93 29.56 1.93
CA ARG A 100 -10.49 29.49 0.52
C ARG A 100 -11.62 29.73 -0.48
N MET A 101 -12.82 29.22 -0.18
CA MET A 101 -14.01 29.39 -1.01
C MET A 101 -14.50 30.85 -1.02
N LEU A 102 -14.39 31.54 0.12
CA LEU A 102 -14.76 32.95 0.30
C LEU A 102 -13.69 33.91 -0.27
N GLU A 103 -12.43 33.50 -0.33
CA GLU A 103 -11.30 34.28 -0.87
C GLU A 103 -11.17 34.20 -2.40
N GLY A 104 -12.03 33.45 -3.10
CA GLY A 104 -12.19 33.52 -4.56
C GLY A 104 -10.96 33.10 -5.38
N THR A 105 -9.92 32.55 -4.76
CA THR A 105 -8.78 31.96 -5.45
C THR A 105 -9.01 30.46 -5.54
N ALA A 106 -9.54 30.00 -6.67
CA ALA A 106 -9.48 28.58 -7.01
C ALA A 106 -8.00 28.15 -6.87
N PRO A 107 -7.69 27.04 -6.17
CA PRO A 107 -6.31 26.59 -6.07
C PRO A 107 -5.78 26.43 -7.49
N THR A 108 -4.76 27.21 -7.85
CA THR A 108 -4.10 27.10 -9.15
C THR A 108 -3.57 25.68 -9.29
N GLU A 109 -4.22 24.89 -10.15
CA GLU A 109 -3.77 23.55 -10.51
C GLU A 109 -2.33 23.64 -11.00
N ARG A 110 -1.39 23.18 -10.18
CA ARG A 110 0.02 23.15 -10.55
C ARG A 110 0.20 22.03 -11.56
N ARG A 111 0.62 22.40 -12.77
CA ARG A 111 0.96 21.44 -13.83
C ARG A 111 2.44 21.46 -14.12
N MET A 112 3.00 20.29 -14.38
CA MET A 112 4.40 20.09 -14.76
C MET A 112 4.58 18.73 -15.43
N THR A 113 5.63 18.59 -16.23
CA THR A 113 6.07 17.31 -16.78
C THR A 113 6.47 16.33 -15.68
N GLU A 114 6.59 15.04 -16.01
CA GLU A 114 7.06 14.04 -15.04
C GLU A 114 8.48 14.36 -14.57
N GLU A 115 9.36 14.78 -15.48
CA GLU A 115 10.75 15.13 -15.20
C GLU A 115 10.85 16.34 -14.27
N GLU A 116 10.04 17.38 -14.52
CA GLU A 116 9.95 18.54 -13.63
C GLU A 116 9.39 18.15 -12.25
N PHE A 117 8.42 17.23 -12.19
CA PHE A 117 7.89 16.72 -10.93
C PHE A 117 8.94 15.99 -10.12
N VAL A 118 9.71 15.09 -10.74
CA VAL A 118 10.79 14.36 -10.06
C VAL A 118 11.89 15.31 -9.57
N ALA A 119 12.17 16.39 -10.31
CA ALA A 119 13.15 17.39 -9.89
C ALA A 119 12.62 18.31 -8.76
N TRP A 120 11.32 18.55 -8.71
CA TRP A 120 10.67 19.42 -7.73
C TRP A 120 10.28 18.71 -6.42
N CYS A 121 9.85 17.45 -6.50
CA CYS A 121 9.35 16.67 -5.38
C CYS A 121 10.51 16.02 -4.61
N ASP A 122 10.92 16.68 -3.53
CA ASP A 122 11.92 16.17 -2.58
C ASP A 122 11.28 15.34 -1.44
N GLU A 123 12.10 14.85 -0.51
CA GLU A 123 11.66 14.02 0.62
C GLU A 123 10.70 14.74 1.60
N ASP A 124 10.74 16.08 1.62
CA ASP A 124 9.86 16.92 2.45
C ASP A 124 8.54 17.29 1.73
N THR A 125 8.43 16.95 0.45
CA THR A 125 7.26 17.24 -0.39
C THR A 125 6.35 16.02 -0.48
N ASN A 126 5.21 16.07 0.23
CA ASN A 126 4.18 15.04 0.13
C ASN A 126 3.23 15.35 -1.04
N ALA A 127 3.53 14.82 -2.22
CA ALA A 127 2.76 15.05 -3.42
C ALA A 127 2.72 13.84 -4.35
N GLU A 128 1.62 13.71 -5.09
CA GLU A 128 1.48 12.78 -6.20
C GLU A 128 1.46 13.55 -7.53
N TRP A 129 1.70 12.83 -8.62
CA TRP A 129 1.61 13.37 -9.97
C TRP A 129 0.76 12.47 -10.86
N VAL A 130 -0.15 13.06 -11.63
CA VAL A 130 -1.07 12.33 -12.50
C VAL A 130 -1.28 13.12 -13.78
N ASP A 131 -0.80 12.59 -14.91
CA ASP A 131 -1.01 13.16 -16.24
C ASP A 131 -0.75 14.68 -16.32
N GLY A 132 0.39 15.09 -15.76
CA GLY A 132 0.82 16.48 -15.74
C GLY A 132 0.26 17.32 -14.60
N LEU A 133 -0.61 16.80 -13.73
CA LEU A 133 -1.17 17.50 -12.58
C LEU A 133 -0.46 17.09 -11.28
N VAL A 134 -0.06 18.08 -10.48
CA VAL A 134 0.48 17.87 -9.13
C VAL A 134 -0.66 17.86 -8.11
N ILE A 135 -0.71 16.81 -7.30
CA ILE A 135 -1.67 16.63 -6.22
C ILE A 135 -0.91 16.70 -4.91
N VAL A 136 -0.93 17.86 -4.24
CA VAL A 136 -0.35 18.00 -2.90
C VAL A 136 -1.22 17.26 -1.90
N LYS A 137 -0.62 16.38 -1.10
CA LYS A 137 -1.32 15.58 -0.09
C LYS A 137 -1.43 16.38 1.21
N GLU A 138 -2.61 16.37 1.80
CA GLU A 138 -2.82 16.92 3.14
C GLU A 138 -2.37 15.90 4.19
N PRO A 139 -1.97 16.35 5.40
CA PRO A 139 -1.68 15.45 6.50
C PRO A 139 -2.84 14.49 6.79
N VAL A 140 -2.54 13.21 6.97
CA VAL A 140 -3.54 12.18 7.26
C VAL A 140 -4.05 12.28 8.71
N SER A 141 -5.22 11.70 8.98
CA SER A 141 -5.76 11.62 10.35
C SER A 141 -4.97 10.60 11.19
N GLY A 142 -4.98 10.74 12.51
CA GLY A 142 -4.33 9.76 13.39
C GLY A 142 -4.94 8.35 13.31
N GLU A 143 -6.22 8.23 12.90
CA GLU A 143 -6.85 6.94 12.67
C GLU A 143 -6.38 6.30 11.36
N HIS A 144 -6.25 7.10 10.29
CA HIS A 144 -5.64 6.66 9.03
C HIS A 144 -4.24 6.13 9.27
N ASP A 145 -3.39 6.93 9.94
CA ASP A 145 -2.00 6.57 10.21
C ASP A 145 -1.89 5.26 10.98
N GLN A 146 -2.71 5.07 12.03
CA GLN A 146 -2.72 3.83 12.81
C GLN A 146 -3.15 2.61 12.00
N ILE A 147 -4.14 2.73 11.12
CA ILE A 147 -4.61 1.63 10.27
C ILE A 147 -3.57 1.28 9.21
N ALA A 148 -3.00 2.29 8.54
CA ALA A 148 -1.94 2.10 7.56
C ALA A 148 -0.71 1.45 8.20
N TRP A 149 -0.28 1.96 9.36
CA TRP A 149 0.80 1.37 10.15
C TRP A 149 0.52 -0.09 10.52
N TRP A 150 -0.70 -0.39 10.99
CA TRP A 150 -1.08 -1.74 11.38
C TRP A 150 -1.05 -2.72 10.20
N LEU A 151 -1.65 -2.34 9.07
CA LEU A 151 -1.71 -3.16 7.84
C LEU A 151 -0.30 -3.40 7.29
N ARG A 152 0.50 -2.34 7.19
CA ARG A 152 1.89 -2.42 6.73
C ARG A 152 2.73 -3.32 7.63
N THR A 153 2.65 -3.15 8.95
CA THR A 153 3.48 -3.91 9.90
C THR A 153 3.13 -5.39 9.87
N LEU A 154 1.83 -5.72 9.81
CA LEU A 154 1.37 -7.11 9.69
C LEU A 154 1.87 -7.76 8.38
N LEU A 155 1.71 -7.06 7.26
CA LEU A 155 2.12 -7.57 5.94
C LEU A 155 3.64 -7.69 5.84
N GLN A 156 4.39 -6.67 6.27
CA GLN A 156 5.85 -6.64 6.26
C GLN A 156 6.43 -7.85 6.98
N HIS A 157 6.05 -8.08 8.24
CA HIS A 157 6.62 -9.18 9.02
C HIS A 157 6.20 -10.55 8.50
N TYR A 158 4.98 -10.69 7.97
CA TYR A 158 4.57 -11.92 7.31
C TYR A 158 5.42 -12.21 6.05
N VAL A 159 5.59 -11.21 5.19
CA VAL A 159 6.38 -11.30 3.95
C VAL A 159 7.85 -11.56 4.25
N GLU A 160 8.43 -10.91 5.24
CA GLU A 160 9.81 -11.15 5.70
C GLU A 160 9.99 -12.57 6.23
N HIS A 161 9.10 -13.01 7.12
CA HIS A 161 9.16 -14.35 7.72
C HIS A 161 9.12 -15.46 6.66
N ARG A 162 8.36 -15.26 5.58
CA ARG A 162 8.17 -16.24 4.50
C ARG A 162 9.09 -16.00 3.28
N GLY A 163 9.86 -14.90 3.25
CA GLY A 163 10.72 -14.54 2.12
C GLY A 163 9.98 -14.20 0.83
N LEU A 164 8.75 -13.66 0.91
CA LEU A 164 7.84 -13.55 -0.24
C LEU A 164 8.12 -12.36 -1.16
N GLY A 165 8.84 -11.34 -0.71
CA GLY A 165 9.01 -10.13 -1.50
C GLY A 165 9.49 -8.92 -0.71
N LEU A 166 9.02 -7.75 -1.14
CA LEU A 166 9.26 -6.45 -0.53
C LEU A 166 7.92 -5.80 -0.21
N VAL A 167 7.83 -5.17 0.96
CA VAL A 167 6.72 -4.33 1.39
C VAL A 167 7.24 -2.92 1.63
N SER A 168 6.49 -1.89 1.25
CA SER A 168 6.88 -0.47 1.40
C SER A 168 5.65 0.44 1.53
N GLY A 169 5.87 1.76 1.63
CA GLY A 169 4.84 2.80 1.82
C GLY A 169 4.95 3.54 3.17
N PRO A 170 4.25 4.68 3.36
CA PRO A 170 3.41 5.38 2.37
C PRO A 170 4.20 6.25 1.37
N GLN A 171 5.43 6.66 1.70
CA GLN A 171 6.26 7.56 0.87
C GLN A 171 7.17 6.83 -0.11
N PHE A 172 6.74 5.67 -0.61
CA PHE A 172 7.49 4.94 -1.64
C PHE A 172 6.69 4.97 -2.93
N CYS A 173 7.20 5.75 -3.89
CA CYS A 173 6.50 6.07 -5.11
C CYS A 173 6.24 4.81 -5.97
N VAL A 174 5.08 4.75 -6.61
CA VAL A 174 4.76 3.82 -7.69
C VAL A 174 4.58 4.62 -8.97
N ARG A 175 5.42 4.35 -9.97
CA ARG A 175 5.38 5.00 -11.28
C ARG A 175 4.60 4.13 -12.26
N LEU A 176 3.45 4.59 -12.73
CA LEU A 176 2.58 3.85 -13.65
C LEU A 176 2.67 4.47 -15.05
N PRO A 177 3.21 3.76 -16.06
CA PRO A 177 3.45 4.35 -17.38
C PRO A 177 2.23 4.37 -18.31
N ARG A 178 1.25 3.46 -18.13
CA ARG A 178 0.09 3.33 -19.03
C ARG A 178 -0.83 4.55 -18.98
N ARG A 179 -1.16 4.97 -17.75
CA ARG A 179 -1.76 6.26 -17.45
C ARG A 179 -0.72 6.98 -16.60
N PRO A 180 0.11 7.85 -17.20
CA PRO A 180 1.29 8.40 -16.53
C PRO A 180 0.96 8.96 -15.16
N SER A 181 1.48 8.32 -14.12
CA SER A 181 1.34 8.79 -12.76
C SER A 181 2.47 8.33 -11.85
N ARG A 182 2.63 9.07 -10.75
CA ARG A 182 3.49 8.79 -9.61
C ARG A 182 2.64 8.87 -8.37
N ARG A 183 2.23 7.71 -7.86
CA ARG A 183 1.39 7.56 -6.67
C ARG A 183 2.23 7.21 -5.46
N GLU A 184 1.71 7.51 -4.28
CA GLU A 184 2.32 7.16 -3.00
C GLU A 184 1.30 6.41 -2.15
N PRO A 185 1.08 5.11 -2.45
CA PRO A 185 0.07 4.32 -1.76
C PRO A 185 0.50 4.01 -0.32
N ASP A 186 -0.46 3.86 0.59
CA ASP A 186 -0.17 3.61 2.00
C ASP A 186 0.64 2.32 2.22
N VAL A 187 0.33 1.26 1.47
CA VAL A 187 1.08 0.01 1.47
C VAL A 187 1.23 -0.53 0.06
N VAL A 188 2.45 -0.99 -0.26
CA VAL A 188 2.79 -1.63 -1.54
C VAL A 188 3.48 -2.95 -1.26
N PHE A 189 3.15 -3.99 -2.02
CA PHE A 189 3.89 -5.25 -2.05
C PHE A 189 4.33 -5.62 -3.47
N VAL A 190 5.58 -6.06 -3.58
CA VAL A 190 6.18 -6.62 -4.81
C VAL A 190 6.73 -8.00 -4.50
N VAL A 191 6.30 -9.01 -5.28
CA VAL A 191 6.74 -10.39 -5.12
C VAL A 191 8.24 -10.53 -5.41
N ALA A 192 8.91 -11.45 -4.70
CA ALA A 192 10.37 -11.63 -4.81
C ALA A 192 10.86 -11.88 -6.24
N ALA A 193 10.05 -12.54 -7.08
CA ALA A 193 10.37 -12.81 -8.47
C ALA A 193 10.36 -11.56 -9.37
N ARG A 194 9.76 -10.45 -8.91
CA ARG A 194 9.66 -9.16 -9.61
C ARG A 194 10.51 -8.06 -8.98
N ARG A 195 11.55 -8.42 -8.20
CA ARG A 195 12.44 -7.42 -7.56
C ARG A 195 13.12 -6.48 -8.56
N ASP A 196 13.22 -6.87 -9.83
CA ASP A 196 13.76 -6.08 -10.93
C ASP A 196 12.93 -4.82 -11.26
N VAL A 197 11.68 -4.72 -10.81
CA VAL A 197 10.88 -3.49 -10.95
C VAL A 197 11.14 -2.47 -9.83
N VAL A 198 11.80 -2.88 -8.75
CA VAL A 198 12.09 -2.00 -7.62
C VAL A 198 13.31 -1.14 -7.95
N ARG A 199 13.18 0.17 -7.78
CA ARG A 199 14.22 1.18 -7.91
C ARG A 199 14.51 1.77 -6.52
N PRO A 200 15.63 2.49 -6.33
CA PRO A 200 15.96 3.07 -5.02
C PRO A 200 14.87 3.97 -4.43
N ASN A 201 14.13 4.69 -5.27
CA ASN A 201 13.14 5.69 -4.85
C ASN A 201 11.70 5.39 -5.34
N HIS A 202 11.47 4.32 -6.10
CA HIS A 202 10.13 3.98 -6.58
C HIS A 202 10.01 2.51 -7.03
N VAL A 203 8.78 2.05 -7.26
CA VAL A 203 8.46 0.88 -8.07
C VAL A 203 8.18 1.35 -9.50
N GLU A 204 8.82 0.70 -10.48
CA GLU A 204 8.64 0.92 -11.91
C GLU A 204 7.55 0.00 -12.47
N GLY A 205 6.38 0.54 -12.79
CA GLY A 205 5.21 -0.24 -13.22
C GLY A 205 4.35 -0.73 -12.05
N PRO A 206 3.37 -1.61 -12.34
CA PRO A 206 2.38 -2.01 -11.34
C PRO A 206 2.98 -2.94 -10.28
N PRO A 207 2.82 -2.65 -8.98
CA PRO A 207 3.08 -3.62 -7.92
C PRO A 207 2.07 -4.78 -7.95
N ASP A 208 2.34 -5.83 -7.17
CA ASP A 208 1.44 -6.99 -7.08
C ASP A 208 0.24 -6.71 -6.16
N LEU A 209 0.45 -5.92 -5.09
CA LEU A 209 -0.62 -5.47 -4.19
C LEU A 209 -0.44 -4.00 -3.83
N VAL A 210 -1.55 -3.25 -3.83
CA VAL A 210 -1.68 -1.91 -3.25
C VAL A 210 -2.76 -1.91 -2.19
N ILE A 211 -2.51 -1.26 -1.05
CA ILE A 211 -3.51 -0.97 -0.02
C ILE A 211 -3.57 0.54 0.19
N GLU A 212 -4.78 1.10 0.17
CA GLU A 212 -5.07 2.50 0.49
C GLU A 212 -6.02 2.57 1.70
N VAL A 213 -5.73 3.49 2.62
CA VAL A 213 -6.62 3.84 3.71
C VAL A 213 -7.34 5.13 3.34
N VAL A 214 -8.67 5.10 3.36
CA VAL A 214 -9.47 6.24 2.92
C VAL A 214 -9.49 7.30 4.01
N SER A 215 -9.20 8.55 3.62
CA SER A 215 -9.43 9.73 4.46
C SER A 215 -10.76 10.42 4.09
N PRO A 216 -11.36 11.23 4.98
CA PRO A 216 -12.62 11.93 4.70
C PRO A 216 -12.61 12.71 3.37
N ASP A 217 -11.48 13.34 3.06
CA ASP A 217 -11.29 14.19 1.88
C ASP A 217 -10.85 13.41 0.62
N SER A 218 -10.56 12.10 0.74
CA SER A 218 -10.06 11.25 -0.36
C SER A 218 -11.03 10.14 -0.80
N GLN A 219 -12.20 10.02 -0.17
CA GLN A 219 -13.20 8.98 -0.49
C GLN A 219 -13.50 8.83 -2.00
N SER A 220 -13.75 9.94 -2.70
CA SER A 220 -14.04 9.90 -4.14
C SER A 220 -12.81 9.48 -4.95
N ARG A 221 -11.63 9.99 -4.58
CA ARG A 221 -10.37 9.71 -5.27
C ARG A 221 -9.96 8.24 -5.12
N ASP A 222 -9.97 7.70 -3.91
CA ASP A 222 -9.45 6.35 -3.67
C ASP A 222 -10.42 5.26 -4.15
N ARG A 223 -11.74 5.46 -3.97
CA ARG A 223 -12.77 4.50 -4.40
C ARG A 223 -13.08 4.55 -5.90
N ARG A 224 -12.72 5.62 -6.60
CA ARG A 224 -13.05 5.78 -8.03
C ARG A 224 -11.84 6.03 -8.90
N GLU A 225 -11.08 7.09 -8.64
CA GLU A 225 -9.97 7.47 -9.52
C GLU A 225 -8.80 6.50 -9.41
N LYS A 226 -8.29 6.27 -8.19
CA LYS A 226 -7.21 5.32 -7.96
C LYS A 226 -7.62 3.89 -8.29
N TYR A 227 -8.85 3.49 -7.96
CA TYR A 227 -9.40 2.19 -8.37
C TYR A 227 -9.28 1.97 -9.88
N LEU A 228 -9.79 2.91 -10.69
CA LEU A 228 -9.76 2.79 -12.14
C LEU A 228 -8.35 2.89 -12.72
N GLU A 229 -7.49 3.69 -12.07
CA GLU A 229 -6.09 3.84 -12.47
C GLU A 229 -5.28 2.56 -12.22
N TYR A 230 -5.37 1.99 -11.01
CA TYR A 230 -4.69 0.75 -10.66
C TYR A 230 -5.22 -0.44 -11.49
N GLU A 231 -6.54 -0.48 -11.77
CA GLU A 231 -7.14 -1.47 -12.68
C GLU A 231 -6.52 -1.36 -14.09
N ALA A 232 -6.49 -0.15 -14.65
CA ALA A 232 -5.92 0.08 -15.98
C ALA A 232 -4.40 -0.15 -16.06
N ALA A 233 -3.72 -0.02 -14.94
CA ALA A 233 -2.28 -0.22 -14.81
C ALA A 233 -1.87 -1.70 -14.58
N ASP A 234 -2.83 -2.62 -14.46
CA ASP A 234 -2.62 -4.03 -14.14
C ASP A 234 -2.05 -4.30 -12.73
N VAL A 235 -2.39 -3.48 -11.72
CA VAL A 235 -2.10 -3.85 -10.33
C VAL A 235 -2.94 -5.07 -9.96
N ALA A 236 -2.30 -6.18 -9.60
CA ALA A 236 -2.97 -7.48 -9.51
C ALA A 236 -3.99 -7.57 -8.36
N GLU A 237 -3.75 -6.87 -7.26
CA GLU A 237 -4.64 -6.82 -6.11
C GLU A 237 -4.71 -5.41 -5.50
N TYR A 238 -5.91 -4.95 -5.18
CA TYR A 238 -6.15 -3.61 -4.62
C TYR A 238 -7.06 -3.69 -3.40
N TRP A 239 -6.63 -3.11 -2.29
CA TRP A 239 -7.35 -3.10 -1.03
C TRP A 239 -7.66 -1.68 -0.57
N ILE A 240 -8.86 -1.50 -0.02
CA ILE A 240 -9.35 -0.23 0.48
C ILE A 240 -9.81 -0.43 1.92
N ALA A 241 -9.17 0.23 2.87
CA ALA A 241 -9.61 0.30 4.26
C ALA A 241 -10.28 1.64 4.51
N ASP A 242 -11.57 1.64 4.86
CA ASP A 242 -12.35 2.84 5.11
C ASP A 242 -12.69 2.94 6.61
N PRO A 243 -12.02 3.83 7.37
CA PRO A 243 -12.25 4.00 8.79
C PRO A 243 -13.64 4.57 9.11
N LEU A 244 -14.22 5.38 8.20
CA LEU A 244 -15.52 6.02 8.41
C LEU A 244 -16.66 5.01 8.31
N SER A 245 -16.61 4.14 7.29
CA SER A 245 -17.61 3.08 7.13
C SER A 245 -17.24 1.77 7.84
N ARG A 246 -16.05 1.69 8.43
CA ARG A 246 -15.47 0.48 9.06
C ARG A 246 -15.52 -0.71 8.10
N LYS A 247 -15.12 -0.48 6.85
CA LYS A 247 -15.10 -1.50 5.80
C LYS A 247 -13.68 -1.78 5.35
N LEU A 248 -13.41 -3.06 5.11
CA LEU A 248 -12.24 -3.51 4.39
C LEU A 248 -12.73 -4.16 3.11
N GLU A 249 -12.34 -3.60 1.98
CA GLU A 249 -12.71 -4.08 0.65
C GLU A 249 -11.43 -4.48 -0.08
N ALA A 250 -11.48 -5.59 -0.82
CA ALA A 250 -10.36 -6.10 -1.57
C ALA A 250 -10.83 -6.54 -2.95
N TYR A 251 -9.98 -6.33 -3.95
CA TYR A 251 -10.27 -6.61 -5.35
C TYR A 251 -9.08 -7.30 -6.00
N THR A 252 -9.35 -8.30 -6.81
CA THR A 252 -8.35 -8.97 -7.65
C THR A 252 -8.60 -8.64 -9.11
N LEU A 253 -7.54 -8.47 -9.89
CA LEU A 253 -7.62 -8.21 -11.32
C LEU A 253 -7.85 -9.53 -12.07
N LEU A 254 -8.98 -9.63 -12.76
CA LEU A 254 -9.33 -10.75 -13.63
C LEU A 254 -9.77 -10.21 -14.99
N ASP A 255 -9.14 -10.67 -16.06
CA ASP A 255 -9.44 -10.25 -17.44
C ASP A 255 -9.48 -8.72 -17.64
N GLY A 256 -8.56 -8.00 -16.95
CA GLY A 256 -8.45 -6.54 -17.02
C GLY A 256 -9.52 -5.78 -16.23
N ARG A 257 -10.27 -6.45 -15.35
CA ARG A 257 -11.26 -5.85 -14.46
C ARG A 257 -11.09 -6.30 -13.02
N TYR A 258 -11.29 -5.38 -12.09
CA TYR A 258 -11.32 -5.71 -10.69
C TYR A 258 -12.61 -6.44 -10.32
N THR A 259 -12.43 -7.57 -9.63
CA THR A 259 -13.50 -8.38 -9.05
C THR A 259 -13.32 -8.42 -7.53
N PRO A 260 -14.39 -8.23 -6.73
CA PRO A 260 -14.29 -8.27 -5.28
C PRO A 260 -13.78 -9.63 -4.79
N ILE A 261 -12.79 -9.61 -3.90
CA ILE A 261 -12.39 -10.76 -3.10
C ILE A 261 -13.38 -10.87 -1.95
N ALA A 262 -14.12 -11.97 -1.92
CA ALA A 262 -15.18 -12.13 -0.95
C ALA A 262 -14.63 -12.50 0.43
N GLU A 263 -15.23 -11.92 1.48
CA GLU A 263 -14.99 -12.37 2.85
C GLU A 263 -15.53 -13.79 3.04
N ARG A 264 -14.71 -14.66 3.63
CA ARG A 264 -15.01 -16.05 3.95
C ARG A 264 -14.54 -16.35 5.36
N GLU A 265 -15.40 -16.90 6.20
CA GLU A 265 -15.07 -17.26 7.59
C GLU A 265 -14.46 -16.09 8.40
N GLY A 266 -14.94 -14.87 8.14
CA GLY A 266 -14.44 -13.66 8.79
C GLY A 266 -13.07 -13.19 8.29
N ARG A 267 -12.61 -13.66 7.13
CA ARG A 267 -11.29 -13.37 6.55
C ARG A 267 -11.43 -12.90 5.11
N ILE A 268 -10.64 -11.92 4.71
CA ILE A 268 -10.36 -11.58 3.32
C ILE A 268 -8.94 -12.05 3.04
N ALA A 269 -8.78 -13.02 2.15
CA ALA A 269 -7.49 -13.65 1.85
C ALA A 269 -6.88 -13.04 0.59
N SER A 270 -5.60 -12.68 0.65
CA SER A 270 -4.89 -12.23 -0.54
C SER A 270 -4.64 -13.39 -1.49
N LEU A 271 -4.77 -13.12 -2.78
CA LEU A 271 -4.46 -14.06 -3.86
C LEU A 271 -3.01 -13.89 -4.33
N VAL A 272 -2.40 -12.72 -4.11
CA VAL A 272 -1.02 -12.42 -4.52
C VAL A 272 0.01 -12.55 -3.39
N VAL A 273 -0.41 -12.56 -2.13
CA VAL A 273 0.43 -12.85 -0.95
C VAL A 273 0.01 -14.20 -0.35
N PRO A 274 0.65 -15.32 -0.73
CA PRO A 274 0.19 -16.66 -0.36
C PRO A 274 0.06 -16.83 1.16
N GLY A 275 -1.12 -17.23 1.62
CA GLY A 275 -1.42 -17.50 3.03
C GLY A 275 -1.64 -16.26 3.90
N TRP A 276 -1.51 -15.05 3.36
CA TRP A 276 -1.81 -13.82 4.07
C TRP A 276 -3.29 -13.45 3.93
N TYR A 277 -3.91 -13.07 5.04
CA TYR A 277 -5.29 -12.60 5.09
C TYR A 277 -5.45 -11.57 6.20
N VAL A 278 -6.52 -10.79 6.13
CA VAL A 278 -6.94 -9.90 7.22
C VAL A 278 -8.37 -10.23 7.61
N ARG A 279 -8.63 -10.26 8.91
CA ARG A 279 -10.01 -10.26 9.43
C ARG A 279 -10.46 -8.81 9.57
N PRO A 280 -11.60 -8.39 9.00
CA PRO A 280 -12.14 -7.06 9.27
C PRO A 280 -12.33 -6.78 10.77
N ALA A 281 -12.69 -7.82 11.54
CA ALA A 281 -12.79 -7.75 13.00
C ALA A 281 -11.46 -7.39 13.71
N TRP A 282 -10.30 -7.64 13.09
CA TRP A 282 -9.01 -7.23 13.65
C TRP A 282 -8.83 -5.72 13.60
N LEU A 283 -9.20 -5.09 12.47
CA LEU A 283 -9.08 -3.64 12.26
C LEU A 283 -10.12 -2.86 13.05
N TRP A 284 -11.35 -3.38 13.08
CA TRP A 284 -12.53 -2.71 13.61
C TRP A 284 -12.98 -3.26 14.97
N GLY A 285 -12.16 -4.03 15.66
CA GLY A 285 -12.41 -4.42 17.05
C GLY A 285 -12.17 -3.27 18.02
N GLU A 286 -12.81 -3.32 19.19
CA GLU A 286 -12.53 -2.41 20.31
C GLU A 286 -12.16 -3.25 21.55
N PRO A 287 -10.88 -3.34 21.94
CA PRO A 287 -9.72 -2.74 21.26
C PRO A 287 -9.39 -3.42 19.92
N ARG A 288 -8.69 -2.69 19.04
CA ARG A 288 -8.11 -3.23 17.80
C ARG A 288 -7.19 -4.40 18.15
N THR A 289 -7.24 -5.47 17.36
CA THR A 289 -6.36 -6.63 17.59
C THR A 289 -4.90 -6.21 17.41
N SER A 290 -4.00 -6.65 18.27
CA SER A 290 -2.59 -6.30 18.14
C SER A 290 -1.98 -6.93 16.88
N VAL A 291 -0.99 -6.28 16.28
CA VAL A 291 -0.26 -6.84 15.11
C VAL A 291 0.35 -8.20 15.47
N LEU A 292 0.85 -8.36 16.70
CA LEU A 292 1.49 -9.60 17.15
C LEU A 292 0.48 -10.76 17.25
N ASP A 293 -0.73 -10.51 17.74
CA ASP A 293 -1.76 -11.55 17.83
C ASP A 293 -2.23 -11.98 16.45
N ALA A 294 -2.46 -11.02 15.55
CA ALA A 294 -2.82 -11.28 14.16
C ALA A 294 -1.71 -12.05 13.42
N LEU A 295 -0.45 -11.63 13.60
CA LEU A 295 0.72 -12.29 13.00
C LEU A 295 0.89 -13.71 13.55
N ALA A 296 0.70 -13.93 14.86
CA ALA A 296 0.76 -15.25 15.46
C ALA A 296 -0.32 -16.19 14.90
N GLU A 297 -1.51 -15.68 14.56
CA GLU A 297 -2.51 -16.47 13.83
C GLU A 297 -2.01 -16.84 12.42
N LEU A 298 -1.52 -15.85 11.66
CA LEU A 298 -1.02 -16.06 10.29
C LEU A 298 0.18 -17.01 10.18
N ILE A 299 1.04 -17.07 11.20
CA ILE A 299 2.22 -17.96 11.21
C ILE A 299 1.84 -19.38 11.62
N ARG A 300 0.80 -19.55 12.46
CA ARG A 300 0.32 -20.89 12.88
C ARG A 300 -0.50 -21.60 11.81
N GLY A 301 -1.15 -20.85 10.92
CA GLY A 301 -1.84 -21.36 9.73
C GLY A 301 -0.88 -21.73 8.61
#